data_AF-A0A351FRF1-F1
#
_entry.id   AF-A0A351FRF1-F1
#
_cell.length_a   1.000
_cell.length_b   1.000
_cell.length_c   1.000
_cell.angle_alpha   90.00
_cell.angle_beta   90.00
_cell.angle_gamma   90.00
#
_symmetry.space_group_name_H-M   'P 1'
#
loop_
_entity.id
_entity.type
_entity.pdbx_description
1 polymer ?
#
loop_
_entity_poly.entity_id
_entity_poly.type
_entity_poly.pdbx_seq_one_letter_code
_entity_poly.pdbx_strand_id
1 'polypeptide(L)'
;MLLTAKATVTVNAAFMQEIKEVHQDLWQCMDRALTICGMHEPNPSHIVTILADLRDQVALHFALEEAYGYFEGPAHVAPRLCEKADRLRSEHAALYGAASDLVEDADEWHHQRALLHHCRHIYDRLQTFHVDLRRHETRESELVLAAYGDDIGVGD
;
A
#
# COMPACT_ATOMS: atom_id res chain seq x y z
N MET A 1 -6.53 -32.12 29.95
CA MET A 1 -5.73 -32.42 28.75
C MET A 1 -6.05 -31.32 27.74
N LEU A 2 -5.20 -30.29 27.65
CA LEU A 2 -5.42 -29.14 26.77
C LEU A 2 -4.97 -29.54 25.36
N LEU A 3 -5.92 -29.70 24.45
CA LEU A 3 -5.66 -29.78 23.01
C LEU A 3 -5.24 -28.39 22.54
N THR A 4 -3.93 -28.13 22.51
CA THR A 4 -3.36 -27.06 21.69
C THR A 4 -3.61 -27.39 20.23
N ALA A 5 -4.72 -26.90 19.69
CA ALA A 5 -4.90 -26.81 18.25
C ALA A 5 -3.82 -25.85 17.75
N LYS A 6 -2.74 -26.40 17.17
CA LYS A 6 -1.89 -25.62 16.27
C LYS A 6 -2.82 -25.14 15.16
N ALA A 7 -3.25 -23.89 15.24
CA ALA A 7 -3.86 -23.20 14.14
C ALA A 7 -2.77 -23.06 13.08
N THR A 8 -2.57 -24.11 12.30
CA THR A 8 -1.84 -24.02 11.04
C THR A 8 -2.68 -23.03 10.23
N VAL A 9 -2.24 -21.78 10.20
CA VAL A 9 -2.85 -20.75 9.37
C VAL A 9 -2.57 -21.20 7.94
N THR A 10 -3.49 -21.98 7.39
CA THR A 10 -3.50 -22.35 5.99
C THR A 10 -3.86 -21.07 5.24
N VAL A 11 -2.88 -20.18 5.06
CA VAL A 11 -3.01 -19.05 4.14
C VAL A 11 -3.26 -19.70 2.78
N ASN A 12 -4.53 -19.74 2.37
CA ASN A 12 -4.93 -20.42 1.14
C ASN A 12 -4.23 -19.72 -0.02
N ALA A 13 -3.55 -20.49 -0.89
CA ALA A 13 -2.74 -19.98 -1.98
C ALA A 13 -3.51 -19.02 -2.91
N ALA A 14 -4.85 -19.18 -3.00
CA ALA A 14 -5.71 -18.25 -3.71
C ALA A 14 -5.68 -16.82 -3.15
N PHE A 15 -5.54 -16.65 -1.83
CA PHE A 15 -5.48 -15.33 -1.19
C PHE A 15 -4.13 -14.64 -1.34
N MET A 16 -3.03 -15.41 -1.25
CA MET A 16 -1.70 -14.86 -1.57
C MET A 16 -1.63 -14.41 -3.03
N GLN A 17 -2.35 -15.11 -3.91
CA GLN A 17 -2.48 -14.73 -5.30
C GLN A 17 -3.31 -13.44 -5.44
N GLU A 18 -4.41 -13.29 -4.70
CA GLU A 18 -5.24 -12.06 -4.68
C GLU A 18 -4.45 -10.83 -4.18
N ILE A 19 -3.72 -10.94 -3.06
CA ILE A 19 -2.87 -9.84 -2.56
C ILE A 19 -1.80 -9.47 -3.60
N LYS A 20 -1.19 -10.47 -4.24
CA LYS A 20 -0.16 -10.25 -5.26
C LYS A 20 -0.73 -9.54 -6.50
N GLU A 21 -1.94 -9.91 -6.91
CA GLU A 21 -2.66 -9.27 -8.02
C GLU A 21 -2.97 -7.81 -7.69
N VAL A 22 -3.53 -7.53 -6.51
CA VAL A 22 -3.82 -6.15 -6.08
C VAL A 22 -2.55 -5.31 -5.93
N HIS A 23 -1.48 -5.88 -5.37
CA HIS A 23 -0.18 -5.20 -5.31
C HIS A 23 0.34 -4.86 -6.71
N GLN A 24 0.22 -5.77 -7.68
CA GLN A 24 0.61 -5.50 -9.06
C GLN A 24 -0.25 -4.40 -9.69
N ASP A 25 -1.56 -4.43 -9.47
CA ASP A 25 -2.50 -3.44 -9.99
C ASP A 25 -2.26 -2.05 -9.40
N LEU A 26 -1.94 -1.97 -8.10
CA LEU A 26 -1.54 -0.73 -7.42
C LEU A 26 -0.33 -0.09 -8.09
N TRP A 27 0.74 -0.85 -8.33
CA TRP A 27 1.94 -0.30 -8.98
C TRP A 27 1.70 0.07 -10.43
N GLN A 28 0.87 -0.69 -11.15
CA GLN A 28 0.50 -0.33 -12.51
C GLN A 28 -0.33 0.96 -12.56
N CYS A 29 -1.21 1.16 -11.58
CA CYS A 29 -1.98 2.39 -11.42
C CYS A 29 -1.06 3.58 -11.07
N MET A 30 -0.10 3.37 -10.17
CA MET A 30 0.93 4.36 -9.80
C MET A 30 1.77 4.80 -11.01
N ASP A 31 2.27 3.87 -11.82
CA ASP A 31 3.06 4.17 -13.02
C ASP A 31 2.25 4.98 -14.03
N ARG A 32 0.95 4.66 -14.18
CA ARG A 32 0.03 5.42 -15.02
C ARG A 32 -0.20 6.84 -14.47
N ALA A 33 -0.37 6.98 -13.16
CA ALA A 33 -0.55 8.28 -12.50
C ALA A 33 0.68 9.18 -12.73
N LEU A 34 1.89 8.63 -12.51
CA LEU A 34 3.15 9.33 -12.77
C LEU A 34 3.29 9.73 -14.24
N THR A 35 2.93 8.83 -15.17
CA THR A 35 2.98 9.10 -16.61
C THR A 35 2.04 10.25 -16.98
N ILE A 36 0.77 10.18 -16.57
CA ILE A 36 -0.24 11.19 -16.90
C ILE A 36 0.14 12.56 -16.29
N CYS A 37 0.51 12.60 -15.02
CA CYS A 37 0.85 13.86 -14.33
C CYS A 37 2.17 14.47 -14.84
N GLY A 38 3.07 13.65 -15.42
CA GLY A 38 4.34 14.08 -15.99
C GLY A 38 4.29 14.54 -17.45
N MET A 39 3.13 14.45 -18.12
CA MET A 39 2.98 14.92 -19.50
C MET A 39 3.17 16.44 -19.61
N HIS A 40 3.60 16.91 -20.78
CA HIS A 40 3.75 18.35 -21.04
C HIS A 40 2.40 19.08 -21.06
N GLU A 41 1.37 18.43 -21.62
CA GLU A 41 0.01 18.94 -21.72
C GLU A 41 -0.99 17.87 -21.27
N PRO A 42 -1.08 17.61 -19.96
CA PRO A 42 -2.00 16.61 -19.44
C PRO A 42 -3.44 17.11 -19.50
N ASN A 43 -4.38 16.19 -19.68
CA ASN A 43 -5.80 16.53 -19.53
C ASN A 43 -6.13 16.65 -18.02
N PRO A 44 -6.62 17.81 -17.53
CA PRO A 44 -6.96 18.02 -16.12
C PRO A 44 -7.92 16.97 -15.56
N SER A 45 -8.95 16.58 -16.33
CA SER A 45 -9.92 15.59 -15.86
C SER A 45 -9.29 14.20 -15.75
N HIS A 46 -8.34 13.85 -16.62
CA HIS A 46 -7.62 12.59 -16.50
C HIS A 46 -6.70 12.54 -15.28
N ILE A 47 -6.10 13.68 -14.89
CA ILE A 47 -5.31 13.77 -13.64
C ILE A 47 -6.20 13.46 -12.43
N VAL A 48 -7.35 14.12 -12.32
CA VAL A 48 -8.26 13.89 -11.19
C VAL A 48 -8.71 12.43 -11.14
N THR A 49 -9.12 11.87 -12.28
CA THR A 49 -9.54 10.47 -12.35
C THR A 49 -8.43 9.50 -11.96
N ILE A 50 -7.21 9.63 -12.51
CA ILE A 50 -6.15 8.66 -12.20
C ILE A 50 -5.67 8.76 -10.74
N LEU A 51 -5.70 9.94 -10.14
CA LEU A 51 -5.37 10.10 -8.72
C LEU A 51 -6.45 9.49 -7.83
N ALA A 52 -7.73 9.63 -8.19
CA ALA A 52 -8.83 8.98 -7.49
C ALA A 52 -8.72 7.44 -7.59
N ASP A 53 -8.46 6.92 -8.79
CA ASP A 53 -8.22 5.49 -9.01
C ASP A 53 -7.05 4.99 -8.15
N LEU A 54 -5.95 5.77 -8.08
CA LEU A 54 -4.79 5.41 -7.25
C LEU A 54 -5.14 5.36 -5.75
N ARG A 55 -5.87 6.36 -5.23
CA ARG A 55 -6.32 6.37 -3.83
C ARG A 55 -7.18 5.14 -3.52
N ASP A 56 -8.07 4.77 -4.42
CA ASP A 56 -8.96 3.62 -4.23
C ASP A 56 -8.18 2.29 -4.29
N GLN A 57 -7.16 2.18 -5.15
CA GLN A 57 -6.24 1.04 -5.15
C GLN A 57 -5.43 0.93 -3.86
N VAL A 58 -4.94 2.06 -3.32
CA VAL A 58 -4.24 2.09 -2.02
C VAL A 58 -5.17 1.62 -0.90
N ALA A 59 -6.41 2.07 -0.88
CA ALA A 59 -7.40 1.63 0.11
C ALA A 59 -7.68 0.13 0.04
N LEU A 60 -7.87 -0.40 -1.18
CA LEU A 60 -8.11 -1.82 -1.39
C LEU A 60 -6.91 -2.66 -0.94
N HIS A 61 -5.70 -2.25 -1.32
CA HIS A 61 -4.46 -2.93 -0.94
C HIS A 61 -4.32 -3.05 0.58
N PHE A 62 -4.41 -1.92 1.30
CA PHE A 62 -4.33 -1.91 2.77
C PHE A 62 -5.46 -2.71 3.45
N ALA A 63 -6.69 -2.63 2.91
CA ALA A 63 -7.81 -3.38 3.47
C ALA A 63 -7.59 -4.90 3.37
N LEU A 64 -6.98 -5.39 2.29
CA LEU A 64 -6.66 -6.81 2.15
C LEU A 64 -5.54 -7.22 3.11
N GLU A 65 -4.47 -6.43 3.23
CA GLU A 65 -3.38 -6.73 4.16
C GLU A 65 -3.84 -6.81 5.62
N GLU A 66 -4.73 -5.90 6.02
CA GLU A 66 -5.34 -5.89 7.34
C GLU A 66 -6.31 -7.05 7.55
N ALA A 67 -7.21 -7.32 6.59
CA ALA A 67 -8.21 -8.37 6.69
C ALA A 67 -7.59 -9.78 6.72
N TYR A 68 -6.48 -10.00 6.01
CA TYR A 68 -5.82 -11.30 5.94
C TYR A 68 -4.71 -11.50 6.96
N GLY A 69 -4.54 -10.55 7.89
CA GLY A 69 -3.61 -10.70 8.99
C GLY A 69 -2.16 -10.78 8.53
N TYR A 70 -1.79 -10.03 7.48
CA TYR A 70 -0.38 -9.88 7.04
C TYR A 70 0.52 -9.46 8.22
N PHE A 71 -0.08 -8.76 9.19
CA PHE A 71 0.51 -8.34 10.46
C PHE A 71 0.22 -9.29 11.64
N GLU A 72 -0.89 -10.04 11.60
CA GLU A 72 -1.31 -10.94 12.68
C GLU A 72 -0.59 -12.29 12.65
N GLY A 73 -0.26 -12.81 11.47
CA GLY A 73 0.56 -14.00 11.29
C GLY A 73 1.95 -13.84 11.92
N PRO A 74 2.73 -12.82 11.55
CA PRO A 74 4.02 -12.51 12.19
C PRO A 74 3.93 -12.30 13.71
N ALA A 75 2.87 -11.66 14.20
CA ALA A 75 2.63 -11.45 15.63
C ALA A 75 2.37 -12.75 16.40
N HIS A 76 1.65 -13.70 15.80
CA HIS A 76 1.38 -15.02 16.39
C HIS A 76 2.59 -15.96 16.34
N VAL A 77 3.39 -15.89 15.26
CA VAL A 77 4.57 -16.73 15.06
C VAL A 77 5.77 -16.21 15.86
N ALA A 78 5.94 -14.88 15.92
CA ALA A 78 7.05 -14.23 16.61
C ALA A 78 6.56 -12.97 17.34
N PRO A 79 6.19 -13.06 18.64
CA PRO A 79 5.68 -11.94 19.42
C PRO A 79 6.59 -10.71 19.47
N ARG A 80 7.90 -10.90 19.25
CA ARG A 80 8.90 -9.82 19.10
C ARG A 80 8.66 -8.92 17.88
N LEU A 81 7.85 -9.35 16.91
CA LEU A 81 7.53 -8.63 15.68
C LEU A 81 6.23 -7.82 15.79
N CYS A 82 5.44 -7.99 16.87
CA CYS A 82 4.17 -7.27 17.06
C CYS A 82 4.34 -5.75 16.99
N GLU A 83 5.34 -5.19 17.68
CA GLU A 83 5.57 -3.74 17.67
C GLU A 83 5.92 -3.21 16.27
N LYS A 84 6.66 -3.98 15.46
CA LYS A 84 6.97 -3.62 14.07
C LYS A 84 5.73 -3.70 13.18
N ALA A 85 4.89 -4.70 13.40
CA ALA A 85 3.64 -4.91 12.67
C ALA A 85 2.61 -3.80 12.97
N ASP A 86 2.41 -3.45 14.24
CA ASP A 86 1.50 -2.36 14.64
C ASP A 86 2.00 -1.00 14.12
N ARG A 87 3.31 -0.78 14.11
CA ARG A 87 3.89 0.43 13.53
C ARG A 87 3.63 0.51 12.02
N LEU A 88 3.83 -0.57 11.28
CA LEU A 88 3.56 -0.58 9.83
C LEU A 88 2.08 -0.35 9.55
N ARG A 89 1.17 -1.01 10.28
CA ARG A 89 -0.27 -0.75 10.18
C ARG A 89 -0.62 0.72 10.45
N SER A 90 0.04 1.37 11.40
CA SER A 90 -0.19 2.79 11.68
C SER A 90 0.24 3.71 10.52
N GLU A 91 1.13 3.27 9.64
CA GLU A 91 1.54 4.02 8.45
C GLU A 91 0.50 4.01 7.34
N HIS A 92 -0.39 3.00 7.29
CA HIS A 92 -1.48 2.93 6.29
C HIS A 92 -2.35 4.18 6.32
N ALA A 93 -2.75 4.62 7.52
CA ALA A 93 -3.56 5.82 7.68
C ALA A 93 -2.87 7.08 7.15
N ALA A 94 -1.55 7.20 7.37
CA ALA A 94 -0.77 8.33 6.88
C ALA A 94 -0.61 8.31 5.35
N LEU A 95 -0.34 7.14 4.76
CA LEU A 95 -0.21 6.98 3.31
C LEU A 95 -1.56 7.19 2.60
N TYR A 96 -2.64 6.64 3.14
CA TYR A 96 -3.98 6.85 2.62
C TYR A 96 -4.41 8.33 2.70
N GLY A 97 -4.06 9.01 3.81
CA GLY A 97 -4.25 10.45 3.94
C GLY A 97 -3.51 11.22 2.85
N ALA A 98 -2.22 10.92 2.63
CA ALA A 98 -1.43 11.56 1.58
C ALA A 98 -2.00 11.34 0.17
N ALA A 99 -2.52 10.14 -0.13
CA ALA A 99 -3.21 9.86 -1.39
C ALA A 99 -4.53 10.62 -1.51
N SER A 100 -5.28 10.77 -0.41
CA SER A 100 -6.53 11.53 -0.38
C SER A 100 -6.28 13.02 -0.61
N ASP A 101 -5.28 13.60 0.06
CA ASP A 101 -4.88 15.00 -0.10
C ASP A 101 -4.44 15.32 -1.55
N LEU A 102 -3.85 14.36 -2.26
CA LEU A 102 -3.51 14.51 -3.68
C LEU A 102 -4.76 14.66 -4.55
N VAL A 103 -5.80 13.86 -4.26
CA VAL A 103 -7.08 13.91 -4.98
C VAL A 103 -7.83 15.19 -4.66
N GLU A 104 -7.88 15.58 -3.38
CA GLU A 104 -8.55 16.79 -2.92
C GLU A 104 -7.95 18.04 -3.56
N ASP A 105 -6.62 18.20 -3.51
CA ASP A 105 -5.92 19.32 -4.17
C ASP A 105 -6.19 19.34 -5.69
N ALA A 106 -6.10 18.16 -6.33
CA ALA A 106 -6.31 18.06 -7.78
C ALA A 106 -7.75 18.44 -8.16
N ASP A 107 -8.74 17.97 -7.41
CA ASP A 107 -10.14 18.27 -7.64
C ASP A 107 -10.46 19.74 -7.36
N GLU A 108 -9.95 20.31 -6.26
CA GLU A 108 -10.11 21.73 -5.95
C GLU A 108 -9.55 22.61 -7.08
N TRP A 109 -8.31 22.38 -7.51
CA TRP A 109 -7.70 23.15 -8.59
C TRP A 109 -8.35 22.88 -9.94
N HIS A 110 -8.92 21.70 -10.17
CA HIS A 110 -9.70 21.41 -11.37
C HIS A 110 -10.97 22.27 -11.40
N HIS A 111 -11.71 22.33 -10.30
CA HIS A 111 -12.90 23.18 -10.16
C HIS A 111 -12.59 24.67 -10.36
N GLN A 112 -11.42 25.12 -9.86
CA GLN A 112 -10.93 26.49 -10.03
C GLN A 112 -10.33 26.77 -11.42
N ARG A 113 -10.25 25.76 -12.31
CA ARG A 113 -9.55 25.82 -13.60
C ARG A 113 -8.07 26.19 -13.49
N ALA A 114 -7.45 25.89 -12.36
CA ALA A 114 -6.06 26.17 -12.03
C ALA A 114 -5.14 24.93 -12.08
N LEU A 115 -5.70 23.72 -12.25
CA LEU A 115 -4.94 22.47 -12.12
C LEU A 115 -3.70 22.40 -13.02
N LEU A 116 -3.75 22.91 -14.25
CA LEU A 116 -2.57 22.91 -15.13
C LEU A 116 -1.43 23.78 -14.61
N HIS A 117 -1.73 24.88 -13.91
CA HIS A 117 -0.72 25.73 -13.27
C HIS A 117 -0.06 25.02 -12.09
N HIS A 118 -0.79 24.11 -11.43
CA HIS A 118 -0.33 23.34 -10.28
C HIS A 118 0.07 21.90 -10.63
N CYS A 119 0.03 21.50 -11.90
CA CYS A 119 0.29 20.12 -12.31
C CYS A 119 1.69 19.66 -11.89
N ARG A 120 2.68 20.56 -11.95
CA ARG A 120 4.04 20.26 -11.48
C ARG A 120 4.07 19.95 -9.99
N HIS A 121 3.30 20.68 -9.19
CA HIS A 121 3.20 20.46 -7.75
C HIS A 121 2.55 19.10 -7.44
N ILE A 122 1.45 18.76 -8.13
CA ILE A 122 0.84 17.43 -8.04
C ILE A 122 1.85 16.34 -8.39
N TYR A 123 2.60 16.51 -9.48
CA TYR A 123 3.61 15.54 -9.91
C TYR A 123 4.71 15.35 -8.85
N ASP A 124 5.28 16.43 -8.31
CA ASP A 124 6.34 16.35 -7.29
C ASP A 124 5.82 15.69 -5.98
N ARG A 125 4.57 15.98 -5.58
CA ARG A 125 3.91 15.31 -4.44
C ARG A 125 3.68 13.82 -4.72
N LEU A 126 3.22 13.46 -5.92
CA LEU A 126 3.01 12.08 -6.33
C LEU A 126 4.32 11.28 -6.35
N GLN A 127 5.43 11.89 -6.78
CA GLN A 127 6.75 11.26 -6.70
C GLN A 127 7.19 11.00 -5.26
N THR A 128 6.92 11.95 -4.35
CA THR A 128 7.21 11.79 -2.92
C THR A 128 6.39 10.63 -2.34
N PHE A 129 5.08 10.60 -2.64
CA PHE A 129 4.18 9.53 -2.25
C PHE A 129 4.65 8.15 -2.76
N HIS A 130 5.06 8.07 -4.04
CA HIS A 130 5.61 6.85 -4.62
C HIS A 130 6.83 6.32 -3.83
N VAL A 131 7.75 7.21 -3.43
CA VAL A 131 8.94 6.83 -2.65
C VAL A 131 8.55 6.34 -1.26
N ASP A 132 7.62 7.02 -0.60
CA ASP A 132 7.16 6.65 0.75
C ASP A 132 6.42 5.30 0.74
N LEU A 133 5.55 5.06 -0.25
CA LEU A 133 4.86 3.79 -0.43
C LEU A 133 5.85 2.65 -0.72
N ARG A 134 6.84 2.86 -1.61
CA ARG A 134 7.92 1.88 -1.85
C ARG A 134 8.66 1.52 -0.57
N ARG A 135 8.97 2.52 0.26
CA ARG A 135 9.66 2.31 1.53
C ARG A 135 8.81 1.52 2.51
N HIS A 136 7.51 1.76 2.54
CA HIS A 136 6.56 0.99 3.35
C HIS A 136 6.54 -0.49 2.95
N GLU A 137 6.28 -0.77 1.68
CA GLU A 137 6.21 -2.13 1.11
C GLU A 137 7.49 -2.94 1.28
N THR A 138 8.65 -2.28 1.21
CA THR A 138 9.95 -2.92 1.49
C THR A 138 10.03 -3.40 2.94
N ARG A 139 9.57 -2.58 3.89
CA ARG A 139 9.61 -2.90 5.34
C ARG A 139 8.61 -3.99 5.71
N GLU A 140 7.48 -4.07 5.00
CA GLU A 140 6.51 -5.15 5.12
C GLU A 140 7.05 -6.46 4.58
N SER A 141 7.66 -6.44 3.39
CA SER A 141 8.33 -7.60 2.82
C SER A 141 9.42 -8.15 3.76
N GLU A 142 10.21 -7.26 4.37
CA GLU A 142 11.19 -7.63 5.40
C GLU A 142 10.54 -8.23 6.65
N LEU A 143 9.39 -7.70 7.10
CA LEU A 143 8.66 -8.23 8.25
C LEU A 143 8.18 -9.66 7.98
N VAL A 144 7.61 -9.90 6.80
CA VAL A 144 7.14 -11.23 6.39
C VAL A 144 8.31 -12.20 6.25
N LEU A 145 9.40 -11.81 5.58
CA LEU A 145 10.60 -12.64 5.49
C LEU A 145 11.16 -12.99 6.88
N ALA A 146 11.19 -12.04 7.82
CA ALA A 146 11.65 -12.30 9.18
C ALA A 146 10.73 -13.25 9.95
N ALA A 147 9.42 -13.19 9.72
CA ALA A 147 8.44 -14.05 10.37
C ALA A 147 8.54 -15.52 9.88
N TYR A 148 8.75 -15.73 8.58
CA TYR A 148 8.84 -17.08 7.99
C TYR A 148 10.26 -17.64 7.96
N GLY A 149 11.29 -16.79 8.01
CA GLY A 149 12.70 -17.21 8.03
C GLY A 149 13.15 -17.83 9.36
N ASP A 150 12.56 -17.42 10.48
CA ASP A 150 12.84 -17.99 11.81
C ASP A 150 12.20 -19.37 12.01
N ASP A 151 11.16 -19.72 11.24
CA ASP A 151 10.44 -21.01 11.35
C ASP A 151 11.18 -22.19 10.69
N ILE A 152 12.26 -21.93 9.93
CA ILE A 152 13.12 -22.96 9.28
C ILE A 152 14.36 -23.31 10.14
N GLY A 153 14.54 -22.66 11.30
CA GLY A 153 15.78 -22.69 12.09
C GLY A 153 15.76 -23.50 13.38
N VAL A 154 15.15 -24.69 13.45
CA VAL A 154 15.43 -25.66 14.54
C VAL A 154 15.21 -27.09 14.07
N GLY A 155 16.24 -27.66 13.44
CA GLY A 155 16.35 -29.08 13.13
C GLY A 155 17.80 -29.52 13.32
N ASP A 156 18.19 -29.70 14.58
CA ASP A 156 19.25 -30.64 14.99
C ASP A 156 18.56 -31.91 15.49
#